data_AF-X0TC00-F1
#
_entry.id   AF-X0TC00-F1
#
_cell.length_a   1.000
_cell.length_b   1.000
_cell.length_c   1.000
_cell.angle_alpha   90.00
_cell.angle_beta   90.00
_cell.angle_gamma   90.00
#
_symmetry.space_group_name_H-M   'P 1'
#
loop_
_entity.id
_entity.type
_entity.pdbx_description
1 polymer ?
#
loop_
_entity_poly.entity_id
_entity_poly.type
_entity_poly.pdbx_seq_one_letter_code
_entity_poly.pdbx_strand_id
1 'polypeptide(L)'
;MILITPILLGLTISALSGVSKEIVDTATSLGASGFQTVLLVLREARYAVLAAVIMGFGRAISEVGCALMVGGNFKGFTRVLTTATYLEASKGELELAIALGIILLFLALIINIVLNRLQQR
;
A
#
# COMPACT_ATOMS: atom_id res chain seq x y z
N MET A 1 -5.02 10.38 4.68
CA MET A 1 -4.65 10.17 3.26
C MET A 1 -3.44 11.00 2.83
N ILE A 2 -3.37 12.30 3.16
CA ILE A 2 -2.21 13.18 2.86
C ILE A 2 -0.85 12.58 3.29
N LEU A 3 -0.82 11.82 4.39
CA LEU A 3 0.40 11.21 4.93
C LEU A 3 0.99 10.10 4.03
N ILE A 4 0.15 9.37 3.29
CA ILE A 4 0.57 8.21 2.49
C ILE A 4 0.85 8.63 1.04
N THR A 5 0.24 9.73 0.59
CA THR A 5 0.39 10.28 -0.77
C THR A 5 1.85 10.47 -1.23
N PRO A 6 2.76 11.11 -0.47
CA PRO A 6 4.14 11.30 -0.94
C PRO A 6 4.91 9.99 -1.07
N ILE A 7 4.62 9.01 -0.21
CA ILE A 7 5.23 7.67 -0.27
C ILE A 7 4.74 6.94 -1.52
N LEU A 8 3.42 6.92 -1.75
CA LEU A 8 2.84 6.32 -2.96
C LEU A 8 3.37 6.98 -4.24
N LEU A 9 3.46 8.31 -4.27
CA LEU A 9 3.99 9.05 -5.41
C LEU A 9 5.47 8.71 -5.66
N GLY A 10 6.31 8.74 -4.62
CA GLY A 10 7.73 8.40 -4.74
C GLY A 10 7.95 6.97 -5.24
N LEU A 11 7.17 6.02 -4.72
CA LEU A 11 7.24 4.62 -5.15
C LEU A 11 6.74 4.43 -6.59
N THR A 12 5.69 5.15 -6.98
CA THR A 12 5.17 5.13 -8.36
C THR A 12 6.19 5.75 -9.33
N ILE A 13 6.86 6.85 -8.95
CA ILE A 13 7.91 7.47 -9.76
C ILE A 13 9.12 6.55 -9.90
N SER A 14 9.55 5.90 -8.80
CA SER A 14 10.65 4.93 -8.82
C SER A 14 10.31 3.72 -9.70
N ALA A 15 9.08 3.21 -9.59
CA ALA A 15 8.53 2.15 -10.43
C ALA A 15 8.54 2.52 -11.92
N LEU A 16 8.11 3.74 -12.25
CA LEU A 16 8.07 4.23 -13.63
C LEU A 16 9.48 4.50 -14.19
N SER A 17 10.40 4.98 -13.34
CA SER A 17 11.80 5.22 -13.70
C SER A 17 12.58 3.93 -13.96
N GLY A 18 12.10 2.79 -13.44
CA GLY A 18 12.65 1.47 -13.72
C GLY A 18 12.26 0.92 -15.09
N VAL A 19 11.28 1.52 -15.79
CA VAL A 19 10.94 1.16 -17.18
C VAL A 19 12.03 1.71 -18.10
N SER A 20 12.67 0.84 -18.88
CA SER A 20 13.77 1.25 -19.75
C SER A 20 13.32 2.31 -20.76
N LYS A 21 14.12 3.38 -20.91
CA LYS A 21 13.89 4.44 -21.91
C LYS A 21 13.76 3.88 -23.33
N GLU A 22 14.37 2.74 -23.60
CA GLU A 22 14.29 2.00 -24.87
C GLU A 22 12.85 1.69 -25.28
N ILE A 23 11.93 1.42 -24.35
CA ILE A 23 10.51 1.16 -24.65
C ILE A 23 9.84 2.42 -25.18
N VAL A 24 10.16 3.57 -24.58
CA VAL A 24 9.63 4.89 -24.98
C VAL A 24 10.20 5.31 -26.33
N ASP A 25 11.50 5.13 -26.54
CA ASP A 25 12.20 5.48 -27.78
C ASP A 25 11.74 4.59 -28.95
N THR A 26 11.46 3.30 -28.68
CA THR A 26 10.92 2.37 -29.67
C THR A 26 9.47 2.72 -30.05
N ALA A 27 8.62 3.03 -29.06
CA ALA A 27 7.25 3.45 -29.33
C ALA A 27 7.20 4.75 -30.14
N THR A 28 8.07 5.71 -29.82
CA THR A 28 8.14 7.01 -30.51
C THR A 28 8.70 6.85 -31.93
N SER A 29 9.70 5.99 -32.15
CA SER A 29 10.24 5.70 -33.48
C SER A 29 9.25 4.97 -34.40
N LEU A 30 8.32 4.19 -33.82
CA LEU A 30 7.20 3.56 -34.54
C LEU A 30 6.03 4.52 -34.81
N GLY A 31 6.14 5.79 -34.44
CA GLY A 31 5.09 6.80 -34.67
C GLY A 31 3.92 6.75 -33.70
N ALA A 32 4.09 6.14 -32.52
CA ALA A 32 3.03 6.11 -31.51
C ALA A 32 2.69 7.52 -31.00
N SER A 33 1.39 7.79 -30.86
CA SER A 33 0.91 9.03 -30.22
C SER A 33 1.26 9.05 -28.73
N GLY A 34 1.41 10.24 -28.14
CA GLY A 34 1.79 10.37 -26.72
C GLY A 34 0.89 9.58 -25.75
N PHE A 35 -0.40 9.43 -26.07
CA PHE A 35 -1.33 8.62 -25.28
C PHE A 35 -1.06 7.11 -25.40
N GLN A 36 -0.70 6.62 -26.59
CA GLN A 36 -0.31 5.22 -26.80
C GLN A 36 0.98 4.88 -26.06
N THR A 37 1.96 5.78 -26.05
CA THR A 37 3.22 5.60 -25.31
C THR A 37 2.98 5.53 -23.81
N VAL A 38 2.12 6.40 -23.25
CA VAL A 38 1.75 6.36 -21.82
C VAL A 38 1.07 5.04 -21.45
N LEU A 39 0.13 4.56 -22.29
CA LEU A 39 -0.57 3.31 -22.02
C LEU A 39 0.37 2.09 -22.09
N LEU A 40 1.33 2.11 -23.02
CA LEU A 40 2.35 1.06 -23.15
C LEU A 40 3.25 1.02 -21.92
N VAL A 41 3.76 2.18 -21.47
CA VAL A 41 4.60 2.30 -20.28
C VAL A 41 3.85 1.86 -19.02
N LEU A 42 2.57 2.22 -18.87
CA LEU A 42 1.74 1.75 -17.76
C LEU A 42 1.56 0.23 -17.76
N ARG A 43 1.48 -0.39 -18.93
CA ARG A 43 1.30 -1.84 -19.09
C ARG A 43 2.58 -2.60 -18.77
N GLU A 44 3.73 -2.08 -19.16
CA GLU A 44 5.05 -2.61 -18.81
C GLU A 44 5.36 -2.39 -17.31
N ALA A 45 5.00 -1.22 -16.78
CA ALA A 45 5.16 -0.89 -15.36
C ALA A 45 4.17 -1.61 -14.42
N ARG A 46 3.29 -2.50 -14.92
CA ARG A 46 2.22 -3.12 -14.11
C ARG A 46 2.73 -3.76 -12.82
N TYR A 47 3.88 -4.42 -12.88
CA TYR A 47 4.51 -5.06 -11.73
C TYR A 47 5.05 -4.05 -10.72
N ALA A 48 5.55 -2.92 -11.23
CA ALA A 48 6.10 -1.85 -10.43
C ALA A 48 4.98 -1.02 -9.77
N VAL A 49 3.83 -0.85 -10.46
CA VAL A 49 2.60 -0.28 -9.87
C VAL A 49 2.04 -1.19 -8.78
N LEU A 50 1.99 -2.51 -9.01
CA LEU A 50 1.59 -3.48 -7.98
C LEU A 50 2.50 -3.40 -6.74
N ALA A 51 3.81 -3.28 -6.93
CA ALA A 51 4.76 -3.08 -5.83
C ALA A 51 4.45 -1.81 -5.02
N ALA A 52 4.17 -0.69 -5.71
CA ALA A 52 3.80 0.57 -5.07
C ALA A 52 2.50 0.45 -4.26
N VAL A 53 1.51 -0.29 -4.77
CA VAL A 53 0.25 -0.56 -4.05
C VAL A 53 0.50 -1.41 -2.80
N ILE A 54 1.32 -2.46 -2.88
CA ILE A 54 1.69 -3.31 -1.72
C ILE A 54 2.35 -2.49 -0.63
N MET A 55 3.33 -1.67 -1.00
CA MET A 55 4.03 -0.79 -0.05
C MET A 55 3.09 0.28 0.54
N GLY A 56 2.22 0.86 -0.28
CA GLY A 56 1.20 1.81 0.18
C GLY A 56 0.23 1.18 1.19
N PHE A 57 -0.19 -0.06 0.94
CA PHE A 57 -1.03 -0.84 1.84
C PHE A 57 -0.34 -1.12 3.18
N GLY A 58 0.92 -1.57 3.16
CA GLY A 58 1.71 -1.77 4.37
C GLY A 58 1.86 -0.49 5.20
N ARG A 59 2.07 0.65 4.52
CA ARG A 59 2.15 1.96 5.18
C ARG A 59 0.81 2.39 5.77
N ALA A 60 -0.30 2.13 5.08
CA ALA A 60 -1.64 2.48 5.53
C ALA A 60 -2.07 1.69 6.77
N ILE A 61 -1.81 0.37 6.80
CA ILE A 61 -2.12 -0.47 7.97
C ILE A 61 -1.31 -0.07 9.19
N SER A 62 -0.06 0.34 9.00
CA SER A 62 0.82 0.76 10.11
C SER A 62 0.41 2.11 10.72
N GLU A 63 -0.53 2.84 10.11
CA GLU A 63 -0.93 4.17 10.56
C GLU A 63 -2.03 4.11 11.64
N VAL A 64 -1.62 4.02 12.90
CA VAL A 64 -2.54 3.97 14.05
C VAL A 64 -2.87 5.38 14.58
N GLY A 65 -1.89 6.29 14.56
CA GLY A 65 -2.02 7.63 15.15
C GLY A 65 -3.09 8.47 14.47
N CYS A 66 -3.04 8.58 13.14
CA CYS A 66 -4.08 9.30 12.40
C CYS A 66 -5.48 8.68 12.59
N ALA A 67 -5.58 7.36 12.68
CA ALA A 67 -6.85 6.67 12.88
C ALA A 67 -7.46 6.98 14.26
N LEU A 68 -6.66 7.05 15.32
CA LEU A 68 -7.09 7.46 16.65
C LEU A 68 -7.50 8.94 16.70
N MET A 69 -6.69 9.83 16.12
CA MET A 69 -6.89 11.28 16.21
C MET A 69 -8.09 11.78 15.40
N VAL A 70 -8.33 11.20 14.21
CA VAL A 70 -9.38 11.68 13.28
C VAL A 70 -10.62 10.80 13.30
N GLY A 71 -10.46 9.47 13.38
CA GLY A 71 -11.57 8.52 13.30
C GLY A 71 -12.37 8.40 14.58
N GLY A 72 -11.78 8.73 15.73
CA GLY A 72 -12.34 8.41 17.04
C GLY A 72 -12.40 6.90 17.27
N ASN A 73 -12.45 6.46 18.53
CA ASN A 73 -12.37 5.04 18.88
C ASN A 73 -13.70 4.46 19.39
N PHE A 74 -14.79 4.71 18.67
CA PHE A 74 -16.13 4.25 19.05
C PHE A 74 -16.33 2.78 18.66
N LYS A 75 -16.60 1.93 19.65
CA LYS A 75 -16.81 0.49 19.47
C LYS A 75 -17.98 0.27 18.48
N GLY A 76 -17.74 -0.49 17.41
CA GLY A 76 -18.76 -0.87 16.43
C GLY A 76 -18.96 0.11 15.26
N PHE A 77 -18.35 1.30 15.28
CA PHE A 77 -18.47 2.28 14.19
C PHE A 77 -17.12 2.61 13.57
N THR A 78 -16.22 3.17 14.37
CA THR A 78 -14.94 3.72 13.88
C THR A 78 -13.72 2.99 14.44
N ARG A 79 -13.93 2.06 15.39
CA ARG A 79 -12.89 1.23 15.96
C ARG A 79 -12.38 0.21 14.94
N VAL A 80 -11.14 0.40 14.50
CA VAL A 80 -10.39 -0.56 13.69
C VAL A 80 -9.47 -1.40 14.56
N LEU A 81 -9.06 -2.57 14.06
CA LEU A 81 -8.21 -3.53 14.80
C LEU A 81 -6.95 -2.87 15.36
N THR A 82 -6.26 -2.02 14.59
CA THR A 82 -5.05 -1.31 15.03
C THR A 82 -5.30 -0.40 16.23
N THR A 83 -6.40 0.37 16.19
CA THR A 83 -6.79 1.27 17.30
C THR A 83 -7.29 0.51 18.52
N ALA A 84 -7.89 -0.67 18.32
CA ALA A 84 -8.31 -1.55 19.39
C ALA A 84 -7.10 -2.16 20.12
N THR A 85 -6.13 -2.70 19.38
CA THR A 85 -4.87 -3.23 19.94
C THR A 85 -4.14 -2.17 20.76
N TYR A 86 -4.03 -0.95 20.24
CA TYR A 86 -3.39 0.16 20.96
C TYR A 86 -4.16 0.54 22.24
N LEU A 87 -5.50 0.62 22.17
CA LEU A 87 -6.32 0.99 23.32
C LEU A 87 -6.22 -0.05 24.44
N GLU A 88 -6.37 -1.34 24.11
CA GLU A 88 -6.30 -2.40 25.12
C GLU A 88 -4.90 -2.48 25.74
N ALA A 89 -3.84 -2.28 24.96
CA ALA A 89 -2.48 -2.14 25.49
C ALA A 89 -2.35 -0.95 26.46
N SER A 90 -2.95 0.20 26.12
CA SER A 90 -2.89 1.42 26.95
C SER A 90 -3.72 1.31 28.24
N LYS A 91 -4.71 0.41 28.29
CA LYS A 91 -5.51 0.13 29.49
C LYS A 91 -4.84 -0.86 30.45
N GLY A 92 -3.74 -1.50 30.05
CA GLY A 92 -3.09 -2.56 30.81
C GLY A 92 -3.62 -3.98 30.52
N GLU A 93 -4.60 -4.12 29.62
CA GLU A 93 -5.16 -5.41 29.18
C GLU A 93 -4.26 -6.03 28.08
N LEU A 94 -3.04 -6.40 28.47
CA LEU A 94 -2.01 -6.93 27.58
C LEU A 94 -2.43 -8.23 26.88
N GLU A 95 -3.19 -9.09 27.56
CA GLU A 95 -3.67 -10.36 26.99
C GLU A 95 -4.53 -10.12 25.73
N LEU A 96 -5.51 -9.22 25.84
CA LEU A 96 -6.37 -8.84 24.72
C LEU A 96 -5.59 -8.10 23.63
N ALA A 97 -4.67 -7.22 24.02
CA ALA A 97 -3.84 -6.49 23.07
C ALA A 97 -2.97 -7.43 22.23
N ILE A 98 -2.31 -8.40 22.87
CA ILE A 98 -1.48 -9.40 22.18
C ILE A 98 -2.33 -10.28 21.27
N ALA A 99 -3.50 -10.74 21.73
CA ALA A 99 -4.40 -11.55 20.91
C ALA A 99 -4.84 -10.80 19.64
N LEU A 100 -5.27 -9.54 19.77
CA LEU A 100 -5.64 -8.69 18.63
C LEU A 100 -4.43 -8.38 17.72
N GLY A 101 -3.25 -8.18 18.30
CA GLY A 101 -2.01 -7.95 17.57
C GLY A 101 -1.60 -9.15 16.71
N ILE A 102 -1.72 -10.37 17.24
CA ILE A 102 -1.45 -11.61 16.49
C ILE A 102 -2.43 -11.77 15.33
N ILE A 103 -3.72 -11.52 15.55
CA ILE A 103 -4.75 -11.57 14.50
C ILE A 103 -4.43 -10.57 13.39
N LEU A 104 -4.09 -9.33 13.77
CA LEU A 104 -3.72 -8.29 12.82
C LEU A 104 -2.46 -8.65 12.02
N LEU A 105 -1.43 -9.16 12.69
CA LEU A 105 -0.19 -9.61 12.05
C LEU A 105 -0.48 -10.71 11.02
N PHE A 106 -1.28 -11.70 11.40
CA PHE A 106 -1.65 -12.81 10.54
C PHE A 106 -2.43 -12.34 9.29
N LEU A 107 -3.40 -11.45 9.46
CA LEU A 107 -4.13 -10.81 8.36
C LEU A 107 -3.21 -10.02 7.44
N ALA A 108 -2.35 -9.18 8.00
CA ALA A 108 -1.41 -8.36 7.23
C ALA A 108 -0.44 -9.24 6.43
N LEU A 109 0.00 -10.36 7.00
CA LEU A 109 0.89 -11.31 6.36
C LEU A 109 0.19 -12.07 5.23
N ILE A 110 -1.04 -12.55 5.43
CA ILE A 110 -1.85 -13.17 4.37
C ILE A 110 -2.02 -12.21 3.19
N ILE A 111 -2.44 -10.97 3.46
CA ILE A 111 -2.68 -9.99 2.39
C ILE A 111 -1.38 -9.68 1.64
N ASN A 112 -0.27 -9.47 2.36
CA ASN A 112 1.03 -9.25 1.72
C ASN A 112 1.46 -10.45 0.86
N ILE A 113 1.30 -11.68 1.34
CA ILE A 113 1.66 -12.88 0.56
C ILE A 113 0.79 -13.00 -0.69
N VAL A 114 -0.52 -12.77 -0.58
CA VAL A 114 -1.44 -12.82 -1.73
C VAL A 114 -1.05 -11.77 -2.77
N LEU A 115 -0.81 -10.53 -2.34
CA LEU A 115 -0.42 -9.47 -3.26
C LEU A 115 0.95 -9.72 -3.89
N ASN A 116 1.93 -10.22 -3.12
CA ASN A 116 3.25 -10.56 -3.63
C ASN A 116 3.18 -11.73 -4.64
N ARG A 117 2.38 -12.75 -4.36
CA ARG A 117 2.12 -13.87 -5.29
C ARG A 117 1.49 -13.38 -6.60
N LEU A 118 0.60 -12.39 -6.55
CA LEU A 118 0.01 -11.76 -7.73
C LEU A 118 1.04 -10.92 -8.51
N GLN A 119 2.01 -10.31 -7.82
CA GLN A 119 3.09 -9.56 -8.46
C GLN A 119 4.09 -10.48 -9.18
N GLN A 120 4.34 -11.69 -8.70
CA GLN A 120 5.27 -12.62 -9.37
C GLN A 120 4.67 -13.35 -10.59
N ARG A 121 3.40 -13.10 -10.95
CA ARG A 121 2.76 -13.60 -12.17
C ARG A 121 2.55 -12.49 -13.18
#